data_AF-A0A0F8Z0J1-F1
#
_entry.id   AF-A0A0F8Z0J1-F1
#
_cell.length_a   1.000
_cell.length_b   1.000
_cell.length_c   1.000
_cell.angle_alpha   90.00
_cell.angle_beta   90.00
_cell.angle_gamma   90.00
#
_symmetry.space_group_name_H-M   'P 1'
#
loop_
_entity.id
_entity.type
_entity.pdbx_description
1 polymer ?
#
loop_
_entity_poly.entity_id
_entity_poly.type
_entity_poly.pdbx_seq_one_letter_code
_entity_poly.pdbx_strand_id
1 'polypeptide(L)'
;VNVPSYLESIKIPAGYFDSASFESDVRAFVSAEYGRDDLIEDISNYQVFFSYKVLEDNDIVAEELQKKIAHFALQYESVNKVYTRAQLEQEGYYNSIGELVQNGFDQKRSGDVFIILDPGVISYSKTGSTHGTAYSYDTHVPLLFYGKGIKKGKIITLLLARALNFLKNIKICQKEN
;
A
#
# COMPACT_ATOMS: atom_id res chain seq x y z
N VAL A 1 -5.27 6.42 9.66
CA VAL A 1 -6.59 5.77 9.95
C VAL A 1 -7.01 5.99 11.41
N ASN A 2 -8.27 5.69 11.81
CA ASN A 2 -8.69 5.71 13.23
C ASN A 2 -8.39 4.35 13.90
N VAL A 3 -8.48 4.27 15.23
CA VAL A 3 -8.32 2.99 15.96
C VAL A 3 -9.48 2.05 15.62
N PRO A 4 -9.24 0.82 15.13
CA PRO A 4 -10.31 -0.10 14.73
C PRO A 4 -11.32 -0.38 15.84
N SER A 5 -10.86 -0.60 17.08
CA SER A 5 -11.74 -0.86 18.22
C SER A 5 -12.70 0.30 18.52
N TYR A 6 -12.30 1.54 18.22
CA TYR A 6 -13.20 2.69 18.32
C TYR A 6 -14.25 2.68 17.19
N LEU A 7 -13.83 2.39 15.95
CA LEU A 7 -14.74 2.28 14.79
C LEU A 7 -15.79 1.18 15.00
N GLU A 8 -15.38 0.02 15.51
CA GLU A 8 -16.28 -1.09 15.86
C GLU A 8 -17.32 -0.67 16.92
N SER A 9 -16.90 0.12 17.93
CA SER A 9 -17.80 0.61 18.98
C SER A 9 -18.93 1.49 18.44
N ILE A 10 -18.67 2.22 17.34
CA ILE A 10 -19.65 3.04 16.62
C ILE A 10 -20.22 2.35 15.37
N LYS A 11 -20.06 1.02 15.27
CA LYS A 11 -20.63 0.15 14.23
C LYS A 11 -20.13 0.43 12.80
N ILE A 12 -18.90 0.94 12.68
CA ILE A 12 -18.20 1.06 11.40
C ILE A 12 -17.36 -0.21 11.21
N PRO A 13 -17.44 -0.89 10.05
CA PRO A 13 -16.56 -2.03 9.73
C PRO A 13 -15.09 -1.63 9.84
N ALA A 14 -14.34 -2.38 10.65
CA ALA A 14 -12.93 -2.18 10.91
C ALA A 14 -12.37 -3.49 11.48
N GLY A 15 -11.04 -3.62 11.54
CA GLY A 15 -10.46 -4.83 12.09
C GLY A 15 -8.95 -4.75 12.29
N TYR A 16 -8.40 -5.85 12.79
CA TYR A 16 -6.96 -6.05 12.90
C TYR A 16 -6.56 -7.22 12.01
N PHE A 17 -5.57 -6.99 11.16
CA PHE A 17 -4.97 -8.01 10.33
C PHE A 17 -3.79 -8.65 11.06
N ASP A 18 -3.81 -9.97 11.20
CA ASP A 18 -2.71 -10.72 11.82
C ASP A 18 -1.63 -11.03 10.78
N SER A 19 -0.66 -10.12 10.64
CA SER A 19 0.45 -10.30 9.71
C SER A 19 1.33 -11.52 10.01
N ALA A 20 1.46 -11.92 11.28
CA ALA A 20 2.30 -13.05 11.65
C ALA A 20 1.65 -14.38 11.27
N SER A 21 0.33 -14.50 11.51
CA SER A 21 -0.45 -15.64 11.00
C SER A 21 -0.40 -15.68 9.48
N PHE A 22 -0.67 -14.54 8.83
CA PHE A 22 -0.64 -14.46 7.36
C PHE A 22 0.71 -14.87 6.77
N GLU A 23 1.84 -14.43 7.35
CA GLU A 23 3.16 -14.86 6.89
C GLU A 23 3.35 -16.37 7.03
N SER A 24 2.98 -16.93 8.17
CA SER A 24 3.07 -18.37 8.42
C SER A 24 2.23 -19.16 7.41
N ASP A 25 1.03 -18.67 7.11
CA ASP A 25 0.10 -19.30 6.18
C ASP A 25 0.61 -19.23 4.73
N VAL A 26 1.20 -18.10 4.31
CA VAL A 26 1.83 -17.97 2.98
C VAL A 26 3.01 -18.93 2.84
N ARG A 27 3.89 -19.00 3.84
CA ARG A 27 5.04 -19.93 3.81
C ARG A 27 4.57 -21.38 3.78
N ALA A 28 3.54 -21.74 4.54
CA ALA A 28 2.95 -23.07 4.52
C ALA A 28 2.31 -23.41 3.16
N PHE A 29 1.57 -22.47 2.56
CA PHE A 29 1.00 -22.63 1.22
C PHE A 29 2.08 -22.87 0.17
N VAL A 30 3.13 -22.05 0.16
CA VAL A 30 4.26 -22.18 -0.77
C VAL A 30 5.00 -23.50 -0.54
N SER A 31 5.21 -23.90 0.71
CA SER A 31 5.79 -25.20 1.04
C SER A 31 4.96 -26.38 0.57
N ALA A 32 3.63 -26.29 0.64
CA ALA A 32 2.75 -27.35 0.16
C ALA A 32 2.76 -27.47 -1.37
N GLU A 33 2.81 -26.34 -2.08
CA GLU A 33 2.79 -26.30 -3.54
C GLU A 33 4.14 -26.66 -4.18
N TYR A 34 5.26 -26.27 -3.55
CA TYR A 34 6.61 -26.36 -4.13
C TYR A 34 7.57 -27.24 -3.32
N GLY A 35 7.14 -27.78 -2.17
CA GLY A 35 7.98 -28.59 -1.29
C GLY A 35 9.04 -27.80 -0.50
N ARG A 36 8.93 -26.47 -0.46
CA ARG A 36 9.89 -25.55 0.16
C ARG A 36 9.28 -24.17 0.43
N ASP A 37 9.78 -23.46 1.43
CA ASP A 37 9.27 -22.13 1.84
C ASP A 37 10.30 -20.99 1.68
N ASP A 38 11.57 -21.32 1.42
CA ASP A 38 12.66 -20.38 1.14
C ASP A 38 12.56 -19.67 -0.22
N LEU A 39 11.45 -19.91 -0.95
CA LEU A 39 11.02 -19.09 -2.08
C LEU A 39 10.58 -17.70 -1.63
N ILE A 40 10.17 -17.56 -0.36
CA ILE A 40 9.79 -16.28 0.25
C ILE A 40 10.96 -15.74 1.06
N GLU A 41 11.55 -14.65 0.55
CA GLU A 41 12.65 -13.95 1.20
C GLU A 41 12.15 -13.16 2.42
N ASP A 42 11.08 -12.38 2.24
CA ASP A 42 10.53 -11.51 3.28
C ASP A 42 9.03 -11.25 3.04
N ILE A 43 8.31 -10.91 4.12
CA ILE A 43 6.95 -10.37 4.04
C ILE A 43 6.89 -9.12 4.91
N SER A 44 6.93 -7.96 4.26
CA SER A 44 6.93 -6.67 4.95
C SER A 44 6.20 -5.61 4.14
N ASN A 45 5.71 -4.55 4.80
CA ASN A 45 4.99 -3.45 4.15
C ASN A 45 3.86 -3.90 3.22
N TYR A 46 3.11 -4.92 3.64
CA TYR A 46 2.04 -5.56 2.86
C TYR A 46 2.50 -6.09 1.50
N GLN A 47 3.78 -6.47 1.39
CA GLN A 47 4.39 -7.03 0.20
C GLN A 47 5.03 -8.38 0.54
N VAL A 48 4.93 -9.31 -0.38
CA VAL A 48 5.68 -10.57 -0.37
C VAL A 48 6.87 -10.43 -1.30
N PHE A 49 8.08 -10.70 -0.81
CA PHE A 49 9.33 -10.65 -1.56
C PHE A 49 9.82 -12.05 -1.84
N PHE A 50 10.20 -12.32 -3.09
CA PHE A 50 10.70 -13.63 -3.50
C PHE A 50 12.21 -13.71 -3.45
N SER A 51 12.72 -14.89 -3.15
CA SER A 51 14.14 -15.21 -3.30
C SER A 51 14.43 -15.59 -4.75
N TYR A 52 14.79 -14.62 -5.58
CA TYR A 52 15.02 -14.83 -7.02
C TYR A 52 16.11 -15.85 -7.33
N LYS A 53 17.14 -15.92 -6.49
CA LYS A 53 18.18 -16.96 -6.62
C LYS A 53 17.59 -18.36 -6.47
N VAL A 54 16.75 -18.55 -5.44
CA VAL A 54 16.09 -19.82 -5.19
C VAL A 54 15.13 -20.18 -6.33
N LEU A 55 14.40 -19.18 -6.87
CA LEU A 55 13.54 -19.39 -8.02
C LEU A 55 14.34 -19.88 -9.25
N GLU A 56 15.44 -19.21 -9.59
CA GLU A 56 16.31 -19.58 -10.70
C GLU A 56 16.94 -20.97 -10.53
N ASP A 57 17.47 -21.27 -9.35
CA ASP A 57 18.13 -22.56 -9.05
C ASP A 57 17.16 -23.76 -9.13
N ASN A 58 15.85 -23.52 -9.21
CA ASN A 58 14.80 -24.54 -9.19
C ASN A 58 13.81 -24.43 -10.36
N ASP A 59 14.14 -23.64 -11.38
CA ASP A 59 13.31 -23.44 -12.58
C ASP A 59 11.87 -22.99 -12.28
N ILE A 60 11.68 -22.21 -11.20
CA ILE A 60 10.36 -21.70 -10.81
C ILE A 60 10.11 -20.34 -11.45
N VAL A 61 9.03 -20.25 -12.23
CA VAL A 61 8.62 -19.00 -12.88
C VAL A 61 8.00 -18.05 -11.85
N ALA A 62 8.64 -16.91 -11.62
CA ALA A 62 8.21 -15.90 -10.65
C ALA A 62 6.75 -15.45 -10.88
N GLU A 63 6.34 -15.20 -12.12
CA GLU A 63 4.98 -14.74 -12.44
C GLU A 63 3.90 -15.77 -12.04
N GLU A 64 4.19 -17.06 -12.15
CA GLU A 64 3.26 -18.12 -11.75
C GLU A 64 3.14 -18.20 -10.22
N LEU A 65 4.26 -18.04 -9.50
CA LEU A 65 4.24 -17.94 -8.05
C LEU A 65 3.47 -16.68 -7.58
N GLN A 66 3.66 -15.54 -8.25
CA GLN A 66 2.89 -14.31 -7.99
C GLN A 66 1.39 -14.56 -8.10
N LYS A 67 0.93 -15.22 -9.17
CA LYS A 67 -0.50 -15.53 -9.39
C LYS A 67 -1.07 -16.44 -8.31
N LYS A 68 -0.35 -17.49 -7.92
CA LYS A 68 -0.76 -18.43 -6.87
C LYS A 68 -0.90 -17.75 -5.51
N ILE A 69 0.12 -17.01 -5.09
CA ILE A 69 0.09 -16.28 -3.82
C ILE A 69 -0.98 -15.19 -3.84
N ALA A 70 -1.17 -14.49 -4.98
CA ALA A 70 -2.21 -13.50 -5.09
C ALA A 70 -3.61 -14.10 -4.94
N HIS A 71 -3.86 -15.25 -5.56
CA HIS A 71 -5.14 -15.97 -5.42
C HIS A 71 -5.37 -16.44 -3.98
N PHE A 72 -4.32 -16.99 -3.34
CA PHE A 72 -4.35 -17.41 -1.94
C PHE A 72 -4.66 -16.25 -0.99
N ALA A 73 -3.94 -15.13 -1.13
CA ALA A 73 -4.11 -13.96 -0.28
C ALA A 73 -5.51 -13.33 -0.43
N LEU A 74 -6.09 -13.33 -1.63
CA LEU A 74 -7.47 -12.86 -1.88
C LEU A 74 -8.55 -13.68 -1.15
N GLN A 75 -8.24 -14.85 -0.60
CA GLN A 75 -9.20 -15.64 0.18
C GLN A 75 -9.36 -15.13 1.62
N TYR A 76 -8.47 -14.25 2.10
CA TYR A 76 -8.58 -13.67 3.43
C TYR A 76 -9.70 -12.63 3.43
N GLU A 77 -10.64 -12.76 4.36
CA GLU A 77 -11.81 -11.87 4.48
C GLU A 77 -11.43 -10.38 4.53
N SER A 78 -10.29 -10.07 5.14
CA SER A 78 -9.80 -8.71 5.36
C SER A 78 -8.92 -8.17 4.22
N VAL A 79 -8.72 -8.94 3.14
CA VAL A 79 -7.96 -8.54 1.96
C VAL A 79 -8.92 -8.04 0.87
N ASN A 80 -8.81 -6.75 0.55
CA ASN A 80 -9.64 -6.10 -0.45
C ASN A 80 -9.17 -6.37 -1.88
N LYS A 81 -7.85 -6.25 -2.11
CA LYS A 81 -7.21 -6.41 -3.42
C LYS A 81 -5.81 -6.96 -3.27
N VAL A 82 -5.34 -7.58 -4.34
CA VAL A 82 -3.96 -7.98 -4.49
C VAL A 82 -3.47 -7.56 -5.87
N TYR A 83 -2.26 -7.02 -5.94
CA TYR A 83 -1.58 -6.65 -7.17
C TYR A 83 -0.27 -7.42 -7.27
N THR A 84 0.00 -8.04 -8.42
CA THR A 84 1.31 -8.68 -8.65
C THR A 84 2.30 -7.67 -9.23
N ARG A 85 3.59 -7.92 -9.05
CA ARG A 85 4.65 -7.16 -9.73
C ARG A 85 4.40 -7.12 -11.24
N ALA A 86 4.08 -8.25 -11.86
CA ALA A 86 3.82 -8.30 -13.30
C ALA A 86 2.67 -7.38 -13.73
N GLN A 87 1.64 -7.20 -12.89
CA GLN A 87 0.56 -6.26 -13.14
C GLN A 87 0.99 -4.80 -12.94
N LEU A 88 1.83 -4.52 -11.94
CA LEU A 88 2.29 -3.16 -11.64
C LEU A 88 3.37 -2.65 -12.61
N GLU A 89 4.14 -3.56 -13.22
CA GLU A 89 5.09 -3.25 -14.29
C GLU A 89 4.40 -2.93 -15.61
N GLN A 90 3.14 -3.36 -15.77
CA GLN A 90 2.31 -2.97 -16.91
C GLN A 90 1.61 -1.64 -16.62
N GLU A 91 1.77 -0.66 -17.51
CA GLU A 91 1.03 0.60 -17.42
C GLU A 91 -0.48 0.35 -17.61
N GLY A 92 -1.33 0.99 -16.80
CA GLY A 92 -2.77 0.89 -17.03
C GLY A 92 -3.71 1.33 -15.92
N TYR A 93 -3.22 1.63 -14.71
CA TYR A 93 -4.08 2.09 -13.64
C TYR A 93 -4.27 3.60 -13.68
N TYR A 94 -5.53 4.03 -13.79
CA TYR A 94 -5.90 5.45 -13.81
C TYR A 94 -7.05 5.72 -12.83
N ASN A 95 -6.96 6.81 -12.09
CA ASN A 95 -7.94 7.29 -11.10
C ASN A 95 -8.42 6.22 -10.11
N SER A 96 -7.51 5.35 -9.65
CA SER A 96 -7.88 4.22 -8.79
C SER A 96 -6.84 3.95 -7.71
N ILE A 97 -7.18 3.09 -6.73
CA ILE A 97 -6.22 2.57 -5.76
C ILE A 97 -5.00 1.94 -6.47
N GLY A 98 -5.21 1.28 -7.62
CA GLY A 98 -4.13 0.70 -8.40
C GLY A 98 -3.12 1.74 -8.90
N GLU A 99 -3.57 2.96 -9.20
CA GLU A 99 -2.67 4.05 -9.63
C GLU A 99 -1.79 4.50 -8.46
N LEU A 100 -2.34 4.61 -7.25
CA LEU A 100 -1.57 4.97 -6.06
C LEU A 100 -0.54 3.88 -5.71
N VAL A 101 -0.92 2.61 -5.83
CA VAL A 101 -0.01 1.47 -5.63
C VAL A 101 1.10 1.49 -6.70
N GLN A 102 0.73 1.66 -7.97
CA GLN A 102 1.69 1.73 -9.09
C GLN A 102 2.64 2.92 -8.96
N ASN A 103 2.18 4.08 -8.51
CA ASN A 103 3.04 5.24 -8.25
C ASN A 103 4.02 5.04 -7.08
N GLY A 104 3.67 4.16 -6.13
CA GLY A 104 4.54 3.77 -5.01
C GLY A 104 5.47 2.59 -5.32
N PHE A 105 5.31 1.96 -6.49
CA PHE A 105 6.07 0.79 -6.90
C PHE A 105 7.44 1.19 -7.48
N ASP A 106 8.49 0.57 -6.97
CA ASP A 106 9.87 0.69 -7.47
C ASP A 106 10.35 -0.70 -7.90
N GLN A 107 10.65 -0.85 -9.19
CA GLN A 107 11.05 -2.14 -9.78
C GLN A 107 12.20 -2.84 -9.04
N LYS A 108 13.10 -2.08 -8.40
CA LYS A 108 14.27 -2.63 -7.70
C LYS A 108 14.04 -2.88 -6.21
N ARG A 109 13.02 -2.26 -5.61
CA ARG A 109 12.86 -2.20 -4.14
C ARG A 109 11.51 -2.69 -3.63
N SER A 110 10.52 -2.79 -4.50
CA SER A 110 9.21 -3.33 -4.20
C SER A 110 9.21 -4.84 -4.25
N GLY A 111 8.27 -5.47 -3.54
CA GLY A 111 8.03 -6.90 -3.58
C GLY A 111 7.23 -7.35 -4.80
N ASP A 112 6.89 -8.64 -4.80
CA ASP A 112 6.33 -9.37 -5.92
C ASP A 112 4.80 -9.50 -5.87
N VAL A 113 4.24 -9.44 -4.66
CA VAL A 113 2.79 -9.46 -4.43
C VAL A 113 2.43 -8.41 -3.39
N PHE A 114 1.59 -7.45 -3.77
CA PHE A 114 1.10 -6.35 -2.94
C PHE A 114 -0.31 -6.62 -2.44
N ILE A 115 -0.50 -6.50 -1.13
CA ILE A 115 -1.77 -6.78 -0.46
C ILE A 115 -2.39 -5.46 -0.02
N ILE A 116 -3.65 -5.25 -0.39
CA ILE A 116 -4.46 -4.12 0.06
C ILE A 116 -5.54 -4.66 0.98
N LEU A 117 -5.47 -4.31 2.26
CA LEU A 117 -6.49 -4.67 3.25
C LEU A 117 -7.76 -3.85 3.06
N ASP A 118 -8.86 -4.31 3.64
CA ASP A 118 -10.11 -3.57 3.66
C ASP A 118 -10.00 -2.21 4.37
N PRO A 119 -10.84 -1.23 3.98
CA PRO A 119 -10.89 0.04 4.69
C PRO A 119 -11.13 -0.15 6.19
N GLY A 120 -10.32 0.50 7.03
CA GLY A 120 -10.45 0.41 8.48
C GLY A 120 -9.81 -0.84 9.09
N VAL A 121 -9.21 -1.72 8.29
CA VAL A 121 -8.38 -2.83 8.77
C VAL A 121 -6.92 -2.40 8.80
N ILE A 122 -6.22 -2.70 9.90
CA ILE A 122 -4.79 -2.42 10.05
C ILE A 122 -4.03 -3.61 10.61
N SER A 123 -2.76 -3.75 10.24
CA SER A 123 -1.81 -4.59 10.98
C SER A 123 -1.05 -3.74 11.99
N TYR A 124 -1.54 -3.71 13.23
CA TYR A 124 -0.95 -2.94 14.32
C TYR A 124 -1.38 -3.45 15.69
N SER A 125 -0.76 -2.94 16.75
CA SER A 125 -1.23 -3.18 18.13
C SER A 125 -2.69 -2.78 18.30
N LYS A 126 -3.40 -3.46 19.20
CA LYS A 126 -4.81 -3.17 19.57
C LYS A 126 -5.01 -1.78 20.19
N THR A 127 -3.92 -1.07 20.49
CA THR A 127 -3.92 0.32 20.94
C THR A 127 -3.16 1.19 19.97
N GLY A 128 -3.69 2.39 19.70
CA GLY A 128 -3.10 3.32 18.73
C GLY A 128 -3.60 3.07 17.31
N SER A 129 -2.99 3.74 16.34
CA SER A 129 -3.35 3.64 14.93
C SER A 129 -2.10 3.79 14.05
N THR A 130 -2.24 3.52 12.76
CA THR A 130 -1.16 3.56 11.77
C THR A 130 -1.60 4.29 10.49
N HIS A 131 -0.73 4.33 9.48
CA HIS A 131 -1.00 4.90 8.16
C HIS A 131 -0.28 4.10 7.06
N GLY A 132 -0.48 4.50 5.81
CA GLY A 132 0.25 3.94 4.65
C GLY A 132 -0.65 3.21 3.66
N THR A 133 -1.97 3.24 3.85
CA THR A 133 -2.91 2.69 2.87
C THR A 133 -3.16 3.68 1.72
N ALA A 134 -3.63 3.17 0.59
CA ALA A 134 -4.06 3.99 -0.55
C ALA A 134 -5.43 4.67 -0.36
N TYR A 135 -6.04 4.55 0.82
CA TYR A 135 -7.37 5.12 1.08
C TYR A 135 -7.31 6.60 1.44
N SER A 136 -8.42 7.30 1.24
CA SER A 136 -8.52 8.76 1.42
C SER A 136 -8.16 9.25 2.83
N TYR A 137 -8.39 8.44 3.86
CA TYR A 137 -8.06 8.79 5.24
C TYR A 137 -6.56 8.81 5.52
N ASP A 138 -5.72 8.21 4.66
CA ASP A 138 -4.26 8.26 4.75
C ASP A 138 -3.63 9.13 3.65
N THR A 139 -4.36 9.40 2.55
CA THR A 139 -3.84 10.19 1.42
C THR A 139 -4.34 11.64 1.36
N HIS A 140 -5.42 11.98 2.08
CA HIS A 140 -5.92 13.36 2.14
C HIS A 140 -5.16 14.18 3.18
N VAL A 141 -4.17 14.96 2.74
CA VAL A 141 -3.42 15.88 3.58
C VAL A 141 -3.88 17.32 3.36
N PRO A 142 -4.34 18.04 4.40
CA PRO A 142 -4.76 19.43 4.25
C PRO A 142 -3.54 20.34 3.99
N LEU A 143 -3.67 21.25 3.02
CA LEU A 143 -2.66 22.25 2.70
C LEU A 143 -3.19 23.65 3.04
N LEU A 144 -2.55 24.32 4.01
CA LEU A 144 -2.94 25.66 4.46
C LEU A 144 -1.91 26.70 4.04
N PHE A 145 -2.36 27.74 3.34
CA PHE A 145 -1.58 28.96 3.09
C PHE A 145 -2.09 30.09 4.00
N TYR A 146 -1.19 30.77 4.69
CA TYR A 146 -1.51 31.87 5.59
C TYR A 146 -0.44 32.96 5.51
N GLY A 147 -0.85 34.23 5.61
CA GLY A 147 0.07 35.37 5.64
C GLY A 147 -0.45 36.61 4.91
N LYS A 148 0.31 37.70 5.02
CA LYS A 148 0.01 38.97 4.35
C LYS A 148 0.06 38.79 2.83
N GLY A 149 -1.01 39.14 2.14
CA GLY A 149 -1.14 38.99 0.68
C GLY A 149 -1.76 37.67 0.22
N ILE A 150 -1.98 36.69 1.12
CA ILE A 150 -2.75 35.48 0.80
C ILE A 150 -4.24 35.82 0.84
N LYS A 151 -4.92 35.68 -0.30
CA LYS A 151 -6.37 35.88 -0.38
C LYS A 151 -7.10 34.69 0.24
N LYS A 152 -8.15 34.98 1.02
CA LYS A 152 -9.03 33.95 1.58
C LYS A 152 -9.68 33.14 0.46
N GLY A 153 -9.57 31.83 0.53
CA GLY A 153 -10.18 30.91 -0.41
C GLY A 153 -10.09 29.46 0.07
N LYS A 154 -10.87 28.58 -0.55
CA LYS A 154 -10.82 27.12 -0.34
C LYS A 154 -10.81 26.46 -1.71
N ILE A 155 -9.90 25.52 -1.90
CA ILE A 155 -9.86 24.63 -3.06
C ILE A 155 -10.01 23.21 -2.52
N ILE A 156 -10.95 22.45 -3.05
CA ILE A 156 -11.29 21.09 -2.58
C ILE A 156 -10.57 20.02 -3.43
N THR A 157 -10.11 20.39 -4.62
CA THR A 157 -9.48 19.47 -5.57
C THR A 157 -7.98 19.74 -5.66
N LEU A 158 -7.17 18.71 -5.44
CA LEU A 158 -5.72 18.68 -5.69
C LEU A 158 -5.43 18.76 -7.20
N LEU A 159 -5.78 19.86 -7.85
CA LEU A 159 -5.08 20.27 -9.07
C LEU A 159 -3.77 20.92 -8.62
N LEU A 160 -2.75 20.10 -8.36
CA LEU A 160 -1.38 20.53 -8.04
C LEU A 160 -0.90 21.63 -9.02
N ALA A 161 -1.28 21.52 -10.31
CA ALA A 161 -0.98 22.52 -11.33
C ALA A 161 -1.60 23.92 -11.06
N ARG A 162 -2.80 24.00 -10.46
CA ARG A 162 -3.42 25.28 -10.10
C ARG A 162 -2.84 25.85 -8.80
N ALA A 163 -2.50 25.00 -7.84
CA ALA A 163 -1.82 25.41 -6.61
C ALA A 163 -0.40 25.94 -6.90
N LEU A 164 0.34 25.33 -7.82
CA LEU A 164 1.66 25.83 -8.24
C LEU A 164 1.59 27.20 -8.92
N ASN A 165 0.58 27.48 -9.75
CA ASN A 165 0.39 28.81 -10.32
C ASN A 165 -0.03 29.87 -9.27
N PHE A 166 -0.72 29.46 -8.19
CA PHE A 166 -0.96 30.33 -7.03
C PHE A 166 0.35 30.63 -6.28
N LEU A 167 1.24 29.64 -6.16
CA LEU A 167 2.54 29.75 -5.48
C LEU A 167 3.59 30.55 -6.24
N LYS A 168 3.54 30.62 -7.59
CA LYS A 168 4.46 31.44 -8.39
C LYS A 168 4.46 32.93 -8.03
N ASN A 169 3.40 33.42 -7.37
CA ASN A 169 3.28 34.80 -6.90
C ASN A 169 3.59 34.99 -5.41
N ILE A 170 3.97 33.93 -4.70
CA ILE A 170 4.36 33.96 -3.29
C ILE A 170 5.87 33.76 -3.25
N LYS A 171 6.63 34.81 -2.85
CA LYS A 171 8.06 34.64 -2.52
C LYS A 171 8.15 33.72 -1.30
N ILE A 172 8.43 32.45 -1.54
CA ILE A 172 8.80 31.51 -0.49
C ILE A 172 10.16 31.99 0.01
N CYS A 173 10.24 32.34 1.29
CA CYS A 173 11.47 32.73 1.95
C CYS A 173 12.37 31.48 2.00
N GLN A 174 13.20 31.28 0.97
CA GLN A 174 14.32 30.36 1.11
C GLN A 174 15.32 31.04 2.03
N LYS A 175 15.56 30.42 3.17
CA LYS A 175 16.66 30.79 4.06
C LYS A 175 17.93 30.33 3.35
N GLU A 176 18.61 31.25 2.69
CA GLU A 176 19.97 31.03 2.20
C GLU A 176 20.86 30.77 3.43
N ASN A 177 21.64 29.68 3.39
CA ASN A 177 22.74 29.42 4.32
C ASN A 177 24.00 30.13 3.80
#